data_AF-A0A7X7BZF7-F1
#
_entry.id   AF-A0A7X7BZF7-F1
#
_cell.length_a   1.000
_cell.length_b   1.000
_cell.length_c   1.000
_cell.angle_alpha   90.00
_cell.angle_beta   90.00
_cell.angle_gamma   90.00
#
_symmetry.space_group_name_H-M   'P 1'
#
loop_
_entity.id
_entity.type
_entity.pdbx_description
1 polymer ?
#
loop_
_entity_poly.entity_id
_entity_poly.type
_entity_poly.pdbx_seq_one_letter_code
_entity_poly.pdbx_strand_id
1 'polypeptide(L)'
;QMHNNGWGECNPTKKFANALIENDGLNSYRRKAWLKTYDEVLYEMPYSTDGENPVMSKTEFKEKDPKRGIFRASGLYGHCGYFMWKVNVQKVDLSSNNNRMANIRIFRYAEALLLYAECCVETGKDMDKGLEALNMIQRRAGSKTISTALTLDAVKNEKMLEMWLEGCRYQDLIRWGDTDELSGNGHDYPYFKDMLFNSESTHRGVIDRSDAKWCEQLYVVGFQKGKHELFPFPFAETSVNENIKQNPGWE
;
A
#
# COMPACT_ATOMS: atom_id res chain seq x y z
N GLN A 1 21.27 5.42 4.34
CA GLN A 1 21.28 4.52 3.17
C GLN A 1 20.10 3.56 3.26
N MET A 2 19.40 3.30 2.15
CA MET A 2 18.41 2.21 2.06
C MET A 2 19.11 0.96 1.53
N HIS A 3 19.21 -0.08 2.36
CA HIS A 3 19.93 -1.32 2.03
C HIS A 3 18.97 -2.39 1.49
N ASN A 4 19.37 -3.06 0.41
CA ASN A 4 18.61 -4.07 -0.34
C ASN A 4 18.48 -5.46 0.36
N ASN A 5 18.48 -5.52 1.69
CA ASN A 5 18.54 -6.79 2.43
C ASN A 5 17.25 -7.15 3.17
N GLY A 6 16.16 -6.42 2.97
CA GLY A 6 14.85 -6.81 3.48
C GLY A 6 14.04 -7.49 2.39
N TRP A 7 13.43 -8.63 2.72
CA TRP A 7 12.18 -9.03 2.06
C TRP A 7 11.26 -7.82 2.10
N GLY A 8 11.09 -7.16 0.96
CA GLY A 8 10.48 -5.84 0.87
C GLY A 8 9.16 -5.81 1.61
N GLU A 9 9.06 -4.93 2.60
CA GLU A 9 7.80 -4.56 3.22
C GLU A 9 6.77 -4.23 2.11
N CYS A 10 5.48 -4.46 2.35
CA CYS A 10 4.44 -4.29 1.33
C CYS A 10 4.54 -2.92 0.63
N ASN A 11 5.04 -2.91 -0.61
CA ASN A 11 5.23 -1.68 -1.37
C ASN A 11 3.88 -1.15 -1.88
N PRO A 12 3.60 0.15 -1.76
CA PRO A 12 2.46 0.77 -2.41
C PRO A 12 2.53 0.55 -3.91
N THR A 13 1.40 0.20 -4.52
CA THR A 13 1.29 0.28 -5.98
C THR A 13 1.20 1.75 -6.40
N LYS A 14 1.68 2.07 -7.60
CA LYS A 14 1.54 3.42 -8.15
C LYS A 14 0.08 3.84 -8.28
N LYS A 15 -0.79 2.89 -8.64
CA LYS A 15 -2.26 3.08 -8.70
C LYS A 15 -2.81 3.56 -7.35
N PHE A 16 -2.46 2.87 -6.26
CA PHE A 16 -2.92 3.25 -4.92
C PHE A 16 -2.38 4.63 -4.49
N ALA A 17 -1.08 4.86 -4.67
CA ALA A 17 -0.46 6.12 -4.26
C ALA A 17 -1.06 7.32 -5.01
N ASN A 18 -1.27 7.19 -6.32
CA ASN A 18 -1.94 8.22 -7.11
C ASN A 18 -3.38 8.44 -6.65
N ALA A 19 -4.17 7.37 -6.46
CA ALA A 19 -5.55 7.48 -5.98
C ALA A 19 -5.63 8.19 -4.61
N LEU A 20 -4.72 7.89 -3.68
CA LEU A 20 -4.68 8.57 -2.38
C LEU A 20 -4.31 10.05 -2.51
N ILE A 21 -3.33 10.40 -3.36
CA ILE A 21 -2.91 11.79 -3.57
C ILE A 21 -3.98 12.59 -4.30
N GLU A 22 -4.65 12.01 -5.29
CA GLU A 22 -5.74 12.65 -6.04
C GLU A 22 -6.95 12.89 -5.12
N ASN A 23 -7.29 11.91 -4.28
CA ASN A 23 -8.43 11.99 -3.37
C ASN A 23 -8.17 12.92 -2.18
N ASP A 24 -7.05 12.74 -1.50
CA ASP A 24 -6.80 13.47 -0.25
C ASP A 24 -6.01 14.76 -0.46
N GLY A 25 -5.24 14.86 -1.55
CA GLY A 25 -4.25 15.90 -1.77
C GLY A 25 -2.86 15.52 -1.26
N LEU A 26 -1.82 16.02 -1.95
CA LEU A 26 -0.43 15.72 -1.64
C LEU A 26 -0.05 16.06 -0.19
N ASN A 27 -0.69 17.04 0.45
CA ASN A 27 -0.34 17.48 1.80
C ASN A 27 -1.27 16.99 2.91
N SER A 28 -2.25 16.12 2.62
CA SER A 28 -3.20 15.64 3.63
C SER A 28 -2.53 14.86 4.76
N TYR A 29 -3.18 14.84 5.93
CA TYR A 29 -2.70 14.12 7.11
C TYR A 29 -2.58 12.62 6.83
N ARG A 30 -3.62 12.01 6.24
CA ARG A 30 -3.65 10.58 5.93
C ARG A 30 -2.55 10.17 4.95
N ARG A 31 -2.37 10.92 3.85
CA ARG A 31 -1.29 10.65 2.89
C ARG A 31 0.08 10.78 3.58
N LYS A 32 0.32 11.80 4.41
CA LYS A 32 1.58 12.01 5.18
C LYS A 32 1.84 10.93 6.21
N ALA A 33 0.79 10.33 6.76
CA ALA A 33 0.89 9.24 7.70
C ALA A 33 1.15 7.89 7.02
N TRP A 34 0.69 7.70 5.78
CA TRP A 34 0.68 6.38 5.16
C TRP A 34 1.70 6.16 4.08
N LEU A 35 2.04 7.21 3.33
CA LEU A 35 2.92 7.13 2.18
C LEU A 35 3.95 8.24 2.26
N LYS A 36 5.19 7.90 1.91
CA LYS A 36 6.26 8.86 1.70
C LYS A 36 6.70 8.82 0.25
N THR A 37 6.83 9.97 -0.39
CA THR A 37 7.52 10.05 -1.68
C THR A 37 9.00 9.81 -1.47
N TYR A 38 9.72 9.49 -2.54
CA TYR A 38 11.18 9.37 -2.46
C TYR A 38 11.85 10.65 -1.97
N ASP A 39 11.36 11.81 -2.42
CA ASP A 39 11.88 13.10 -2.00
C ASP A 39 11.60 13.38 -0.52
N GLU A 40 10.42 13.03 0.00
CA GLU A 40 10.13 13.13 1.44
C GLU A 40 11.10 12.24 2.24
N VAL A 41 11.36 11.02 1.76
CA VAL A 41 12.35 10.11 2.39
C VAL A 41 13.75 10.70 2.35
N LEU A 42 14.18 11.31 1.24
CA LEU A 42 15.53 11.84 1.09
C LEU A 42 15.76 13.15 1.84
N TYR A 43 14.84 14.09 1.69
CA TYR A 43 15.07 15.49 2.03
C TYR A 43 14.42 15.89 3.34
N GLU A 44 13.26 15.32 3.68
CA GLU A 44 12.50 15.73 4.86
C GLU A 44 12.82 14.86 6.09
N MET A 45 13.27 13.63 5.90
CA MET A 45 13.61 12.75 7.01
C MET A 45 14.98 13.08 7.63
N PRO A 46 15.13 12.83 8.95
CA PRO A 46 16.43 12.92 9.61
C PRO A 46 17.31 11.72 9.25
N TYR A 47 18.57 11.99 8.93
CA TYR A 47 19.60 10.99 8.70
C TYR A 47 20.72 11.15 9.72
N SER A 48 21.38 10.04 10.05
CA SER A 48 22.59 10.08 10.88
C SER A 48 23.70 10.94 10.27
N THR A 49 23.69 11.15 8.95
CA THR A 49 24.64 12.01 8.25
C THR A 49 24.28 13.49 8.24
N ASP A 50 23.12 13.89 8.78
CA ASP A 50 22.81 15.31 9.02
C ASP A 50 23.75 15.89 10.12
N GLY A 51 24.18 15.06 11.07
CA GLY A 51 24.95 15.51 12.23
C GLY A 51 24.19 16.59 13.03
N GLU A 52 24.91 17.36 13.84
CA GLU A 52 24.37 18.54 14.53
C GLU A 52 24.48 19.82 13.69
N ASN A 53 25.04 19.75 12.47
CA ASN A 53 25.31 20.91 11.63
C ASN A 53 24.08 21.26 10.77
N PRO A 54 23.41 22.42 11.00
CA PRO A 54 22.22 22.82 10.25
C PRO A 54 22.46 23.05 8.75
N VAL A 55 23.72 23.20 8.32
CA VAL A 55 24.08 23.32 6.91
C VAL A 55 23.91 21.99 6.19
N MET A 56 24.27 20.87 6.82
CA MET A 56 24.17 19.52 6.25
C MET A 56 22.72 19.06 6.09
N SER A 57 21.77 19.69 6.81
CA SER A 57 20.35 19.42 6.69
C SER A 57 19.66 20.20 5.56
N LYS A 58 20.35 21.10 4.84
CA LYS A 58 19.78 21.80 3.70
C LYS A 58 19.70 20.89 2.45
N THR A 59 18.65 21.06 1.66
CA THR A 59 18.37 20.26 0.46
C THR A 59 19.55 20.17 -0.50
N GLU A 60 20.23 21.30 -0.76
CA GLU A 60 21.37 21.37 -1.68
C GLU A 60 22.54 20.43 -1.32
N PHE A 61 22.75 20.16 -0.02
CA PHE A 61 23.76 19.22 0.45
C PHE A 61 23.24 17.79 0.39
N LYS A 62 21.97 17.59 0.76
CA LYS A 62 21.32 16.28 0.71
C LYS A 62 21.27 15.72 -0.70
N GLU A 63 21.00 16.56 -1.71
CA GLU A 63 20.89 16.19 -3.13
C GLU A 63 22.14 15.49 -3.69
N LYS A 64 23.31 15.70 -3.08
CA LYS A 64 24.60 15.17 -3.54
C LYS A 64 25.25 14.23 -2.53
N ASP A 65 24.60 13.91 -1.41
CA ASP A 65 25.20 13.11 -0.34
C ASP A 65 25.26 11.62 -0.74
N PRO A 66 26.45 11.06 -1.06
CA PRO A 66 26.56 9.66 -1.45
C PRO A 66 26.27 8.68 -0.29
N LYS A 67 26.04 9.19 0.92
CA LYS A 67 25.64 8.40 2.09
C LYS A 67 24.11 8.27 2.25
N ARG A 68 23.32 8.81 1.33
CA ARG A 68 21.85 8.73 1.32
C ARG A 68 21.32 8.03 0.07
N GLY A 69 20.00 7.87 -0.01
CA GLY A 69 19.34 7.26 -1.15
C GLY A 69 19.53 5.75 -1.32
N ILE A 70 19.26 5.29 -2.54
CA ILE A 70 19.27 3.88 -2.93
C ILE A 70 20.65 3.54 -3.47
N PHE A 71 21.54 3.15 -2.55
CA PHE A 71 22.97 2.95 -2.84
C PHE A 71 23.25 1.88 -3.91
N ARG A 72 22.38 0.87 -4.05
CA ARG A 72 22.59 -0.18 -5.07
C ARG A 72 22.14 0.32 -6.44
N ALA A 73 23.04 0.26 -7.42
CA ALA A 73 22.75 0.61 -8.82
C ALA A 73 21.54 -0.17 -9.38
N SER A 74 21.36 -1.43 -9.00
CA SER A 74 20.20 -2.24 -9.38
C SER A 74 18.85 -1.64 -8.97
N GLY A 75 18.83 -0.77 -7.95
CA GLY A 75 17.61 -0.20 -7.39
C GLY A 75 16.88 -1.10 -6.40
N LEU A 76 15.74 -0.61 -5.91
CA LEU A 76 14.79 -1.34 -5.09
C LEU A 76 13.86 -2.17 -5.96
N TYR A 77 13.73 -3.43 -5.62
CA TYR A 77 12.86 -4.38 -6.30
C TYR A 77 11.36 -4.08 -6.07
N GLY A 78 10.54 -4.21 -7.11
CA GLY A 78 9.07 -4.13 -7.01
C GLY A 78 8.57 -2.80 -6.43
N HIS A 79 9.20 -1.68 -6.79
CA HIS A 79 9.00 -0.39 -6.14
C HIS A 79 8.72 0.72 -7.17
N CYS A 80 7.90 1.70 -6.80
CA CYS A 80 7.45 2.77 -7.71
C CYS A 80 7.75 4.20 -7.23
N GLY A 81 8.56 4.35 -6.19
CA GLY A 81 8.97 5.64 -5.63
C GLY A 81 8.10 6.15 -4.49
N TYR A 82 7.14 5.34 -4.03
CA TYR A 82 6.36 5.56 -2.83
C TYR A 82 6.69 4.51 -1.78
N PHE A 83 6.93 4.95 -0.55
CA PHE A 83 7.33 4.12 0.57
C PHE A 83 6.15 3.97 1.53
N MET A 84 5.91 2.73 1.99
CA MET A 84 4.92 2.43 3.02
C MET A 84 5.33 3.07 4.35
N TRP A 85 4.41 3.78 4.97
CA TRP A 85 4.61 4.42 6.29
C TRP A 85 3.52 4.08 7.30
N LYS A 86 2.38 3.52 6.85
CA LYS A 86 1.17 3.29 7.65
C LYS A 86 1.35 2.35 8.86
N VAL A 87 2.25 1.37 8.75
CA VAL A 87 2.48 0.34 9.79
C VAL A 87 3.87 0.45 10.41
N ASN A 88 4.49 1.64 10.31
CA ASN A 88 5.77 1.87 10.96
C ASN A 88 5.64 1.84 12.48
N VAL A 89 6.54 1.07 13.08
CA VAL A 89 6.61 0.87 14.52
C VAL A 89 7.39 2.04 15.11
N GLN A 90 6.82 2.71 16.10
CA GLN A 90 7.52 3.82 16.76
C GLN A 90 8.60 3.26 17.69
N LYS A 91 9.59 4.10 18.02
CA LYS A 91 10.65 3.70 18.96
C LYS A 91 10.11 3.20 20.30
N VAL A 92 9.01 3.78 20.78
CA VAL A 92 8.35 3.37 22.04
C VAL A 92 7.71 1.97 21.94
N ASP A 93 7.41 1.51 20.73
CA ASP A 93 6.81 0.19 20.46
C ASP A 93 7.88 -0.90 20.19
N LEU A 94 9.17 -0.57 20.33
CA LEU A 94 10.28 -1.51 20.15
C LEU A 94 10.83 -1.95 21.50
N SER A 95 10.91 -3.26 21.70
CA SER A 95 11.67 -3.84 22.82
C SER A 95 13.16 -3.95 22.47
N SER A 96 14.01 -4.10 23.49
CA SER A 96 15.46 -4.29 23.34
C SER A 96 15.86 -5.49 22.48
N ASN A 97 14.97 -6.47 22.30
CA ASN A 97 15.18 -7.66 21.46
C ASN A 97 14.61 -7.52 20.04
N ASN A 98 14.32 -6.30 19.59
CA ASN A 98 13.72 -6.01 18.29
C ASN A 98 12.30 -6.62 18.10
N ASN A 99 11.63 -7.00 19.20
CA ASN A 99 10.21 -7.38 19.12
C ASN A 99 9.38 -6.11 18.95
N ARG A 100 8.47 -6.14 17.97
CA ARG A 100 7.45 -5.12 17.72
C ARG A 100 6.29 -5.35 18.68
N MET A 101 6.05 -4.40 19.58
CA MET A 101 4.97 -4.44 20.58
C MET A 101 3.71 -3.70 20.13
N ALA A 102 3.70 -3.18 18.89
CA ALA A 102 2.55 -2.50 18.33
C ALA A 102 1.37 -3.46 18.13
N ASN A 103 0.17 -3.06 18.57
CA ASN A 103 -1.04 -3.84 18.38
C ASN A 103 -1.38 -4.00 16.89
N ILE A 104 -1.62 -5.24 16.47
CA ILE A 104 -2.18 -5.55 15.16
C ILE A 104 -3.66 -5.17 15.16
N ARG A 105 -4.05 -4.32 14.22
CA ARG A 105 -5.44 -3.89 14.05
C ARG A 105 -6.20 -4.96 13.28
N ILE A 106 -7.06 -5.70 13.98
CA ILE A 106 -7.98 -6.67 13.37
C ILE A 106 -9.29 -6.01 12.94
N PHE A 107 -9.79 -5.08 13.76
CA PHE A 107 -10.98 -4.29 13.48
C PHE A 107 -10.83 -2.93 14.16
N ARG A 108 -11.41 -1.88 13.57
CA ARG A 108 -11.42 -0.54 14.17
C ARG A 108 -12.64 0.25 13.75
N TYR A 109 -12.92 1.31 14.50
CA TYR A 109 -14.13 2.11 14.33
C TYR A 109 -14.38 2.64 12.90
N ALA A 110 -13.34 2.99 12.14
CA ALA A 110 -13.55 3.43 10.75
C ALA A 110 -14.12 2.32 9.86
N GLU A 111 -13.77 1.05 10.11
CA GLU A 111 -14.36 -0.06 9.36
C GLU A 111 -15.84 -0.23 9.69
N ALA A 112 -16.22 -0.11 10.97
CA ALA A 112 -17.63 -0.09 11.36
C ALA A 112 -18.43 1.00 10.64
N LEU A 113 -17.87 2.21 10.55
CA LEU A 113 -18.48 3.32 9.82
C LEU A 113 -18.61 3.04 8.31
N LEU A 114 -17.58 2.45 7.69
CA LEU A 114 -17.61 2.09 6.26
C LEU A 114 -18.62 0.98 5.97
N LEU A 115 -18.67 -0.06 6.81
CA LEU A 115 -19.65 -1.14 6.69
C LEU A 115 -21.08 -0.63 6.89
N TYR A 116 -21.28 0.32 7.82
CA TYR A 116 -22.58 0.98 7.99
C TYR A 116 -22.96 1.80 6.76
N ALA A 117 -22.05 2.64 6.25
CA ALA A 117 -22.28 3.43 5.04
C ALA A 117 -22.58 2.55 3.82
N GLU A 118 -21.87 1.44 3.67
CA GLU A 118 -22.12 0.44 2.63
C GLU A 118 -23.54 -0.16 2.74
N CYS A 119 -23.91 -0.61 3.94
CA CYS A 119 -25.25 -1.16 4.20
C CYS A 119 -26.37 -0.14 3.88
N CYS A 120 -26.18 1.13 4.23
CA CYS A 120 -27.12 2.19 3.90
C CYS A 120 -27.34 2.31 2.38
N VAL A 121 -26.25 2.30 1.59
CA VAL A 121 -26.34 2.33 0.12
C VAL A 121 -27.10 1.13 -0.42
N GLU A 122 -26.69 -0.07 -0.03
CA GLU A 122 -27.23 -1.33 -0.56
C GLU A 122 -28.71 -1.51 -0.23
N THR A 123 -29.14 -1.02 0.94
CA THR A 123 -30.54 -1.11 1.37
C THR A 123 -31.40 0.09 0.95
N GLY A 124 -30.76 1.18 0.50
CA GLY A 124 -31.42 2.46 0.26
C GLY A 124 -32.00 3.12 1.52
N LYS A 125 -31.57 2.69 2.73
CA LYS A 125 -32.07 3.18 4.02
C LYS A 125 -31.04 4.00 4.75
N ASP A 126 -31.49 4.98 5.53
CA ASP A 126 -30.62 5.84 6.35
C ASP A 126 -29.50 6.51 5.53
N MET A 127 -29.76 6.85 4.26
CA MET A 127 -28.77 7.39 3.31
C MET A 127 -28.02 8.61 3.87
N ASP A 128 -28.71 9.50 4.57
CA ASP A 128 -28.10 10.69 5.20
C ASP A 128 -27.11 10.31 6.32
N LYS A 129 -27.44 9.28 7.13
CA LYS A 129 -26.55 8.79 8.19
C LYS A 129 -25.37 8.01 7.62
N GLY A 130 -25.58 7.25 6.55
CA GLY A 130 -24.49 6.60 5.84
C GLY A 130 -23.53 7.62 5.23
N LEU A 131 -24.05 8.72 4.65
CA LEU A 131 -23.25 9.84 4.17
C LEU A 131 -22.45 10.50 5.30
N GLU A 132 -23.10 10.72 6.45
CA GLU A 132 -22.44 11.27 7.63
C GLU A 132 -21.28 10.38 8.08
N ALA A 133 -21.50 9.07 8.19
CA ALA A 133 -20.47 8.09 8.56
C ALA A 133 -19.28 8.09 7.58
N LEU A 134 -19.54 8.13 6.28
CA LEU A 134 -18.51 8.26 5.25
C LEU A 134 -17.73 9.57 5.41
N ASN A 135 -18.43 10.69 5.57
CA ASN A 135 -17.79 11.99 5.71
C ASN A 135 -16.99 12.13 7.02
N MET A 136 -17.37 11.46 8.11
CA MET A 136 -16.58 11.44 9.34
C MET A 136 -15.15 10.95 9.08
N ILE A 137 -15.01 9.90 8.26
CA ILE A 137 -13.70 9.34 7.89
C ILE A 137 -12.94 10.32 7.01
N GLN A 138 -13.57 10.82 5.95
CA GLN A 138 -12.96 11.75 4.99
C GLN A 138 -12.46 13.04 5.68
N ARG A 139 -13.28 13.62 6.56
CA ARG A 139 -12.89 14.81 7.34
C ARG A 139 -11.73 14.51 8.28
N ARG A 140 -11.78 13.40 9.02
CA ARG A 140 -10.69 13.00 9.92
C ARG A 140 -9.40 12.72 9.16
N ALA A 141 -9.48 12.16 7.97
CA ALA A 141 -8.34 11.93 7.07
C ALA A 141 -7.68 13.23 6.58
N GLY A 142 -8.37 14.37 6.70
CA GLY A 142 -7.98 15.61 6.04
C GLY A 142 -8.09 15.49 4.52
N SER A 143 -9.06 14.70 4.03
CA SER A 143 -9.28 14.48 2.61
C SER A 143 -9.72 15.77 1.92
N LYS A 144 -9.15 16.07 0.75
CA LYS A 144 -9.64 17.12 -0.14
C LYS A 144 -11.02 16.77 -0.72
N THR A 145 -11.29 15.49 -0.93
CA THR A 145 -12.58 14.99 -1.40
C THR A 145 -13.49 14.66 -0.22
N ILE A 146 -14.55 15.44 -0.06
CA ILE A 146 -15.66 15.16 0.85
C ILE A 146 -16.90 14.85 0.00
N SER A 147 -17.46 13.65 0.16
CA SER A 147 -18.62 13.22 -0.62
C SER A 147 -19.85 14.07 -0.31
N THR A 148 -20.58 14.48 -1.35
CA THR A 148 -21.85 15.22 -1.24
C THR A 148 -23.09 14.32 -1.34
N ALA A 149 -22.90 13.07 -1.78
CA ALA A 149 -23.91 12.04 -1.84
C ALA A 149 -23.29 10.71 -1.44
N LEU A 150 -24.11 9.82 -0.87
CA LEU A 150 -23.68 8.47 -0.53
C LEU A 150 -23.89 7.57 -1.74
N THR A 151 -22.80 7.03 -2.28
CA THR A 151 -22.80 6.07 -3.38
C THR A 151 -21.88 4.90 -3.04
N LEU A 152 -22.15 3.73 -3.65
CA LEU A 152 -21.33 2.54 -3.42
C LEU A 152 -19.88 2.79 -3.82
N ASP A 153 -19.64 3.44 -4.96
CA ASP A 153 -18.29 3.77 -5.43
C ASP A 153 -17.53 4.67 -4.47
N ALA A 154 -18.22 5.66 -3.86
CA ALA A 154 -17.59 6.51 -2.86
C ALA A 154 -17.18 5.72 -1.61
N VAL A 155 -18.03 4.78 -1.17
CA VAL A 155 -17.71 3.87 -0.04
C VAL A 155 -16.58 2.92 -0.39
N LYS A 156 -16.62 2.28 -1.57
CA LYS A 156 -15.57 1.37 -2.06
C LYS A 156 -14.21 2.08 -2.18
N ASN A 157 -14.19 3.28 -2.74
CA ASN A 157 -12.99 4.10 -2.86
C ASN A 157 -12.46 4.50 -1.47
N GLU A 158 -13.32 5.05 -0.61
CA GLU A 158 -12.88 5.45 0.72
C GLU A 158 -12.43 4.25 1.56
N LYS A 159 -13.04 3.06 1.41
CA LYS A 159 -12.57 1.84 2.07
C LYS A 159 -11.21 1.36 1.55
N MET A 160 -10.98 1.42 0.23
CA MET A 160 -9.69 1.10 -0.38
C MET A 160 -8.58 1.97 0.19
N LEU A 161 -8.82 3.28 0.26
CA LEU A 161 -7.90 4.23 0.84
C LEU A 161 -7.76 3.92 2.34
N GLU A 162 -8.88 3.98 3.06
CA GLU A 162 -8.92 4.01 4.51
C GLU A 162 -8.27 2.77 5.13
N MET A 163 -8.56 1.59 4.57
CA MET A 163 -8.21 0.28 5.11
C MET A 163 -6.99 -0.36 4.40
N TRP A 164 -6.20 0.42 3.67
CA TRP A 164 -4.98 -0.09 3.03
C TRP A 164 -4.06 -0.80 4.04
N LEU A 165 -3.57 -2.01 3.74
CA LEU A 165 -2.79 -2.87 4.65
C LEU A 165 -3.52 -3.32 5.94
N GLU A 166 -4.85 -3.37 5.94
CA GLU A 166 -5.64 -3.86 7.07
C GLU A 166 -6.46 -5.12 6.73
N GLY A 167 -6.02 -5.88 5.72
CA GLY A 167 -6.45 -7.27 5.51
C GLY A 167 -7.84 -7.50 4.92
N CYS A 168 -8.55 -6.45 4.48
CA CYS A 168 -9.93 -6.58 3.96
C CYS A 168 -10.06 -6.46 2.43
N ARG A 169 -9.09 -5.87 1.73
CA ARG A 169 -9.25 -5.48 0.31
C ARG A 169 -9.54 -6.65 -0.62
N TYR A 170 -8.92 -7.80 -0.38
CA TYR A 170 -9.11 -8.99 -1.22
C TYR A 170 -10.56 -9.50 -1.12
N GLN A 171 -11.04 -9.65 0.11
CA GLN A 171 -12.39 -10.11 0.42
C GLN A 171 -13.43 -9.10 -0.05
N ASP A 172 -13.14 -7.80 0.10
CA ASP A 172 -13.98 -6.71 -0.42
C ASP A 172 -14.15 -6.81 -1.94
N LEU A 173 -13.06 -6.99 -2.70
CA LEU A 173 -13.14 -7.13 -4.16
C LEU A 173 -13.92 -8.39 -4.58
N ILE A 174 -13.73 -9.52 -3.89
CA ILE A 174 -14.47 -10.75 -4.19
C ILE A 174 -15.97 -10.58 -3.95
N ARG A 175 -16.36 -10.11 -2.75
CA ARG A 175 -17.78 -10.01 -2.38
C ARG A 175 -18.54 -8.95 -3.17
N TRP A 176 -17.83 -7.95 -3.70
CA TRP A 176 -18.40 -6.95 -4.60
C TRP A 176 -18.45 -7.40 -6.07
N GLY A 177 -17.78 -8.49 -6.42
CA GLY A 177 -17.64 -8.93 -7.81
C GLY A 177 -16.65 -8.11 -8.64
N ASP A 178 -15.82 -7.28 -7.99
CA ASP A 178 -14.85 -6.38 -8.61
C ASP A 178 -13.49 -7.07 -8.87
N THR A 179 -13.48 -8.37 -9.14
CA THR A 179 -12.23 -9.16 -9.20
C THR A 179 -11.32 -8.82 -10.38
N ASP A 180 -11.81 -8.09 -11.39
CA ASP A 180 -11.02 -7.61 -12.51
C ASP A 180 -9.86 -6.70 -12.04
N GLU A 181 -10.00 -6.04 -10.89
CA GLU A 181 -8.95 -5.27 -10.21
C GLU A 181 -7.70 -6.09 -9.85
N LEU A 182 -7.84 -7.41 -9.73
CA LEU A 182 -6.76 -8.33 -9.34
C LEU A 182 -6.01 -8.92 -10.55
N SER A 183 -6.55 -8.74 -11.77
CA SER A 183 -6.01 -9.36 -12.99
C SER A 183 -4.56 -8.98 -13.27
N GLY A 184 -4.17 -7.72 -12.99
CA GLY A 184 -2.82 -7.22 -13.21
C GLY A 184 -1.77 -7.67 -12.18
N ASN A 185 -2.16 -8.38 -11.12
CA ASN A 185 -1.23 -8.79 -10.06
C ASN A 185 -0.19 -9.77 -10.59
N GLY A 186 1.10 -9.48 -10.39
CA GLY A 186 2.20 -10.34 -10.87
C GLY A 186 2.76 -9.96 -12.23
N HIS A 187 2.09 -9.09 -13.00
CA HIS A 187 2.49 -8.72 -14.36
C HIS A 187 3.46 -7.53 -14.47
N ASP A 188 3.58 -6.71 -13.41
CA ASP A 188 4.42 -5.51 -13.41
C ASP A 188 5.18 -5.31 -12.10
N TYR A 189 6.46 -5.63 -12.10
CA TYR A 189 7.39 -5.49 -10.98
C TYR A 189 8.64 -4.70 -11.39
N PRO A 190 8.56 -3.37 -11.47
CA PRO A 190 9.69 -2.54 -11.86
C PRO A 190 10.74 -2.41 -10.75
N TYR A 191 11.92 -1.92 -11.12
CA TYR A 191 12.94 -1.47 -10.19
C TYR A 191 12.83 0.04 -9.97
N PHE A 192 13.06 0.50 -8.75
CA PHE A 192 13.18 1.93 -8.45
C PHE A 192 14.64 2.28 -8.13
N LYS A 193 15.26 3.05 -9.01
CA LYS A 193 16.68 3.40 -8.96
C LYS A 193 16.88 4.83 -8.47
N ASP A 194 18.03 5.03 -7.88
CA ASP A 194 18.56 6.36 -7.62
C ASP A 194 19.69 6.65 -8.60
N MET A 195 19.54 7.73 -9.36
CA MET A 195 20.47 8.07 -10.42
C MET A 195 21.82 8.56 -9.92
N LEU A 196 21.95 9.04 -8.67
CA LEU A 196 23.25 9.35 -8.08
C LEU A 196 24.20 8.13 -8.14
N PHE A 197 23.65 6.92 -8.05
CA PHE A 197 24.40 5.66 -8.06
C PHE A 197 24.35 4.92 -9.41
N ASN A 198 23.78 5.53 -10.45
CA ASN A 198 23.66 4.92 -11.78
C ASN A 198 24.31 5.73 -12.90
N SER A 199 24.36 7.06 -12.80
CA SER A 199 25.02 7.91 -13.81
C SER A 199 25.01 9.42 -13.53
N GLU A 200 24.27 9.90 -12.53
CA GLU A 200 24.02 11.32 -12.29
C GLU A 200 24.80 11.86 -11.08
N SER A 201 24.88 13.19 -10.97
CA SER A 201 25.59 13.89 -9.89
C SER A 201 24.68 14.31 -8.73
N THR A 202 23.37 14.06 -8.84
CA THR A 202 22.36 14.36 -7.83
C THR A 202 21.38 13.20 -7.69
N HIS A 203 20.75 13.07 -6.52
CA HIS A 203 19.68 12.10 -6.30
C HIS A 203 18.50 12.37 -7.22
N ARG A 204 18.05 11.31 -7.90
CA ARG A 204 16.83 11.33 -8.70
C ARG A 204 16.23 9.93 -8.76
N GLY A 205 14.98 9.80 -8.33
CA GLY A 205 14.25 8.55 -8.39
C GLY A 205 13.77 8.22 -9.79
N VAL A 206 14.09 7.04 -10.30
CA VAL A 206 13.65 6.57 -11.62
C VAL A 206 13.04 5.18 -11.51
N ILE A 207 11.87 5.00 -12.13
CA ILE A 207 11.27 3.68 -12.31
C ILE A 207 11.89 3.07 -13.57
N ASP A 208 12.68 2.02 -13.39
CA ASP A 208 13.23 1.21 -14.47
C ASP A 208 12.30 0.01 -14.72
N ARG A 209 11.86 -0.11 -15.98
CA ARG A 209 10.91 -1.12 -16.46
C ARG A 209 11.53 -2.10 -17.45
N SER A 210 12.85 -2.02 -17.67
CA SER A 210 13.56 -2.89 -18.62
C SER A 210 13.34 -4.38 -18.38
N ASP A 211 13.13 -4.78 -17.13
CA ASP A 211 12.84 -6.17 -16.74
C ASP A 211 11.61 -6.28 -15.80
N ALA A 212 10.59 -5.44 -15.99
CA ALA A 212 9.44 -5.42 -15.08
C ALA A 212 8.55 -6.67 -15.16
N LYS A 213 8.73 -7.52 -16.19
CA LYS A 213 7.93 -8.73 -16.42
C LYS A 213 8.62 -10.03 -15.99
N TRP A 214 9.75 -9.94 -15.30
CA TRP A 214 10.52 -11.13 -14.91
C TRP A 214 9.68 -12.18 -14.16
N CYS A 215 8.67 -11.76 -13.37
CA CYS A 215 7.77 -12.68 -12.68
C CYS A 215 7.05 -13.63 -13.64
N GLU A 216 6.62 -13.15 -14.81
CA GLU A 216 5.96 -13.96 -15.85
C GLU A 216 6.90 -15.02 -16.46
N GLN A 217 8.21 -14.79 -16.40
CA GLN A 217 9.21 -15.72 -16.93
C GLN A 217 9.44 -16.91 -16.01
N LEU A 218 9.10 -16.77 -14.71
CA LEU A 218 9.37 -17.78 -13.68
C LEU A 218 8.11 -18.37 -13.05
N TYR A 219 6.98 -17.67 -13.11
CA TYR A 219 5.75 -18.05 -12.40
C TYR A 219 4.50 -17.87 -13.26
N VAL A 220 3.47 -18.67 -12.94
CA VAL A 220 2.10 -18.38 -13.35
C VAL A 220 1.59 -17.25 -12.47
N VAL A 221 1.30 -16.11 -13.09
CA VAL A 221 0.85 -14.89 -12.43
C VAL A 221 -0.58 -14.52 -12.83
N GLY A 222 -1.16 -13.52 -12.16
CA GLY A 222 -2.50 -13.02 -12.46
C GLY A 222 -3.62 -13.71 -11.67
N PHE A 223 -4.69 -12.96 -11.43
CA PHE A 223 -5.92 -13.50 -10.86
C PHE A 223 -6.73 -14.25 -11.93
N GLN A 224 -7.20 -15.45 -11.60
CA GLN A 224 -8.05 -16.27 -12.47
C GLN A 224 -9.47 -16.30 -11.92
N LYS A 225 -10.38 -15.63 -12.62
CA LYS A 225 -11.80 -15.57 -12.27
C LYS A 225 -12.44 -16.96 -12.36
N GLY A 226 -13.24 -17.29 -11.36
CA GLY A 226 -13.84 -18.62 -11.19
C GLY A 226 -12.93 -19.65 -10.52
N LYS A 227 -11.73 -19.27 -10.08
CA LYS A 227 -10.76 -20.13 -9.40
C LYS A 227 -10.21 -19.47 -8.15
N HIS A 228 -9.60 -18.30 -8.30
CA HIS A 228 -8.85 -17.65 -7.22
C HIS A 228 -9.77 -17.01 -6.16
N GLU A 229 -11.07 -16.87 -6.40
CA GLU A 229 -12.05 -16.42 -5.40
C GLU A 229 -12.06 -17.29 -4.13
N LEU A 230 -11.67 -18.56 -4.24
CA LEU A 230 -11.57 -19.51 -3.13
C LEU A 230 -10.18 -20.15 -3.10
N PHE A 231 -9.68 -20.44 -1.90
CA PHE A 231 -8.44 -21.21 -1.74
C PHE A 231 -8.67 -22.70 -1.97
N PRO A 232 -7.69 -23.46 -2.47
CA PRO A 232 -7.81 -24.91 -2.57
C PRO A 232 -7.89 -25.54 -1.18
N PHE A 233 -8.69 -26.60 -1.03
CA PHE A 233 -8.54 -27.49 0.11
C PHE A 233 -7.20 -28.23 0.01
N PRO A 234 -6.43 -28.35 1.11
CA PRO A 234 -5.17 -29.07 1.08
C PRO A 234 -5.36 -30.53 0.65
N PHE A 235 -4.43 -31.05 -0.16
CA PHE A 235 -4.48 -32.44 -0.65
C PHE A 235 -4.55 -33.48 0.48
N ALA A 236 -3.90 -33.18 1.62
CA ALA A 236 -3.95 -34.04 2.80
C ALA A 236 -5.38 -34.23 3.34
N GLU A 237 -6.27 -33.26 3.14
CA GLU A 237 -7.68 -33.34 3.56
C GLU A 237 -8.53 -34.06 2.51
N THR A 238 -8.35 -33.73 1.22
CA THR A 238 -9.16 -34.32 0.13
C THR A 238 -8.81 -35.78 -0.14
N SER A 239 -7.58 -36.20 0.15
CA SER A 239 -7.15 -37.60 -0.05
C SER A 239 -7.69 -38.58 1.00
N VAL A 240 -8.10 -38.09 2.18
CA VAL A 240 -8.59 -38.93 3.28
C VAL A 240 -10.11 -38.88 3.45
N ASN A 241 -10.78 -37.88 2.88
CA ASN A 241 -12.23 -37.73 2.96
C ASN A 241 -12.84 -37.49 1.56
N GLU A 242 -13.37 -38.56 0.97
CA GLU A 242 -14.01 -38.56 -0.35
C GLU A 242 -15.25 -37.65 -0.46
N ASN A 243 -15.83 -37.22 0.67
CA ASN A 243 -16.94 -36.27 0.68
C ASN A 243 -16.49 -34.81 0.48
N ILE A 244 -15.19 -34.51 0.61
CA ILE A 244 -14.66 -33.18 0.34
C ILE A 244 -14.53 -33.00 -1.17
N LYS A 245 -15.41 -32.18 -1.72
CA LYS A 245 -15.31 -31.72 -3.11
C LYS A 245 -14.43 -30.48 -3.15
N GLN A 246 -13.49 -30.45 -4.08
CA GLN A 246 -12.60 -29.32 -4.25
C GLN A 246 -13.36 -28.06 -4.70
N ASN A 247 -12.81 -26.89 -4.37
CA ASN A 247 -13.30 -25.60 -4.88
C ASN A 247 -13.06 -25.49 -6.40
N PRO A 248 -13.93 -24.78 -7.14
CA PRO A 248 -13.82 -24.68 -8.60
C PRO A 248 -12.42 -24.24 -9.07
N GLY A 249 -11.91 -24.91 -10.11
CA GLY A 249 -10.64 -24.60 -10.76
C GLY A 249 -9.39 -25.14 -10.03
N TRP A 250 -9.58 -25.88 -8.93
CA TRP A 250 -8.50 -26.47 -8.12
C TRP A 250 -8.49 -28.02 -8.16
N GLU A 251 -9.38 -28.63 -8.93
CA GLU A 251 -9.43 -30.06 -9.21
C GLU A 251 -8.19 -30.63 -9.92
#